data_AF-A0A925Q6I4-F1
#
_entry.id   AF-A0A925Q6I4-F1
#
_cell.length_a   1.000
_cell.length_b   1.000
_cell.length_c   1.000
_cell.angle_alpha   90.00
_cell.angle_beta   90.00
_cell.angle_gamma   90.00
#
_symmetry.space_group_name_H-M   'P 1'
#
loop_
_entity.id
_entity.type
_entity.pdbx_description
1 polymer ?
#
loop_
_entity_poly.entity_id
_entity_poly.type
_entity_poly.pdbx_seq_one_letter_code
_entity_poly.pdbx_strand_id
1 'polypeptide(L)'
;MGESQERLVDRAIGLRLELIAELERPCDERSFEILYEDKPLADALVTATLLGAAANDLHARTDKHGRATFNLQAAGAWRIWLIGRL
;
A
#
# COMPACT_ATOMS: atom_id res chain seq x y z
N MET A 1 -18.91 15.65 -24.65
CA MET A 1 -17.45 15.45 -24.67
C MET A 1 -17.09 14.98 -23.27
N GLY A 2 -16.94 13.67 -23.08
CA GLY A 2 -16.76 13.08 -21.76
C GLY A 2 -15.30 13.20 -21.37
N GLU A 3 -15.00 14.03 -20.37
CA GLU A 3 -13.70 14.04 -19.73
C GLU A 3 -13.55 12.70 -19.00
N SER A 4 -12.87 11.74 -19.64
CA SER A 4 -12.35 10.59 -18.93
C SER A 4 -11.41 11.14 -17.88
N GLN A 5 -11.85 11.23 -16.62
CA GLN A 5 -10.94 11.41 -15.49
C GLN A 5 -9.98 10.23 -15.54
N GLU A 6 -8.81 10.45 -16.14
CA GLU A 6 -7.65 9.59 -15.98
C GLU A 6 -7.26 9.68 -14.51
N ARG A 7 -7.96 8.91 -13.67
CA ARG A 7 -7.50 8.62 -12.32
C ARG A 7 -6.17 7.92 -12.51
N LEU A 8 -5.08 8.63 -12.26
CA LEU A 8 -3.75 8.06 -12.13
C LEU A 8 -3.82 7.01 -11.03
N VAL A 9 -3.85 5.74 -11.42
CA VAL A 9 -3.82 4.59 -10.52
C VAL A 9 -2.41 4.01 -10.61
N ASP A 10 -1.83 3.67 -9.47
CA ASP A 10 -0.62 2.86 -9.48
C ASP A 10 -0.92 1.50 -10.13
N ARG A 11 0.06 0.97 -10.85
CA ARG A 11 -0.06 -0.33 -11.52
C ARG A 11 1.26 -1.08 -11.48
N ALA A 12 1.17 -2.40 -11.51
CA ALA A 12 2.32 -3.27 -11.66
C ALA A 12 3.06 -2.98 -12.98
N ILE A 13 4.38 -3.09 -12.95
CA ILE A 13 5.31 -2.90 -14.06
C ILE A 13 6.28 -4.09 -14.24
N GLY A 14 6.13 -5.17 -13.47
CA GLY A 14 6.89 -6.41 -13.62
C GLY A 14 8.24 -6.38 -12.91
N LEU A 15 8.35 -5.66 -11.79
CA LEU A 15 9.52 -5.76 -10.92
C LEU A 15 9.42 -7.03 -10.05
N ARG A 16 10.55 -7.51 -9.56
CA ARG A 16 10.58 -8.67 -8.66
C ARG A 16 9.74 -8.47 -7.39
N LEU A 17 9.68 -7.25 -6.88
CA LEU A 17 8.84 -6.88 -5.74
C LEU A 17 8.15 -5.57 -6.07
N GLU A 18 6.84 -5.54 -5.89
CA GLU A 18 6.00 -4.37 -6.18
C GLU A 18 5.08 -4.06 -5.01
N LEU A 19 4.95 -2.77 -4.72
CA LEU A 19 3.98 -2.22 -3.78
C LEU A 19 3.13 -1.22 -4.55
N ILE A 20 1.84 -1.50 -4.65
CA ILE A 20 0.91 -0.80 -5.53
C ILE A 20 -0.19 -0.19 -4.66
N ALA A 21 -0.35 1.13 -4.69
CA ALA A 21 -1.45 1.77 -3.97
C ALA A 21 -2.78 1.51 -4.70
N GLU A 22 -3.76 0.96 -3.98
CA GLU A 22 -5.10 0.78 -4.53
C GLU A 22 -5.88 2.09 -4.52
N LEU A 23 -6.84 2.18 -5.45
CA LEU A 23 -7.73 3.33 -5.57
C LEU A 23 -8.50 3.58 -4.26
N GLU A 24 -8.51 4.83 -3.83
CA GLU A 24 -9.12 5.24 -2.56
C GLU A 24 -10.61 4.87 -2.48
N ARG A 25 -11.01 4.23 -1.37
CA ARG A 25 -12.39 4.33 -0.87
C ARG A 25 -12.56 5.71 -0.21
N PRO A 26 -13.78 6.28 -0.08
CA PRO A 26 -14.00 7.60 0.53
C PRO A 26 -13.73 7.68 2.06
N CYS A 27 -12.80 6.86 2.56
CA CYS A 27 -12.44 6.70 3.96
C CYS A 27 -10.92 6.92 4.12
N ASP A 28 -10.47 7.14 5.35
CA ASP A 28 -9.05 7.21 5.73
C ASP A 28 -8.32 5.86 5.57
N GLU A 29 -9.04 4.80 5.21
CA GLU A 29 -8.46 3.51 4.86
C GLU A 29 -7.76 3.56 3.49
N ARG A 30 -6.51 3.09 3.47
CA ARG A 30 -5.69 2.90 2.27
C ARG A 30 -5.23 1.45 2.21
N SER A 31 -5.42 0.85 1.04
CA SER A 31 -5.01 -0.53 0.75
C SER A 31 -3.83 -0.52 -0.21
N PHE A 32 -2.93 -1.48 -0.01
CA PHE A 32 -1.76 -1.69 -0.85
C PHE A 32 -1.72 -3.16 -1.27
N GLU A 33 -1.58 -3.39 -2.57
CA GLU A 33 -1.30 -4.72 -3.11
C GLU A 33 0.22 -4.93 -3.19
N ILE A 34 0.68 -6.06 -2.64
CA ILE A 34 2.08 -6.46 -2.66
C ILE A 34 2.24 -7.68 -3.55
N LEU A 35 3.07 -7.54 -4.58
CA LEU A 35 3.43 -8.62 -5.49
C LEU A 35 4.90 -8.99 -5.33
N TYR A 36 5.20 -10.27 -5.37
CA TYR A 36 6.55 -10.80 -5.53
C TYR A 36 6.56 -11.74 -6.75
N GLU A 37 7.38 -11.42 -7.75
CA GLU A 37 7.43 -12.13 -9.04
C GLU A 37 6.03 -12.28 -9.67
N ASP A 38 5.33 -11.15 -9.80
CA ASP A 38 3.95 -11.04 -10.33
C ASP A 38 2.88 -11.84 -9.57
N LYS A 39 3.19 -12.35 -8.37
CA LYS A 39 2.27 -13.12 -7.53
C LYS A 39 1.95 -12.40 -6.23
N PRO A 40 0.71 -12.49 -5.73
CA PRO A 40 0.36 -11.94 -4.43
C PRO A 40 1.27 -12.48 -3.32
N LEU A 41 1.90 -11.57 -2.57
CA LEU A 41 2.75 -11.93 -1.46
C LEU A 41 1.93 -11.93 -0.17
N ALA A 42 1.43 -13.10 0.22
CA ALA A 42 0.66 -13.29 1.44
C ALA A 42 1.53 -13.33 2.70
N ASP A 43 0.95 -12.99 3.85
CA ASP A 43 1.57 -13.02 5.19
C ASP A 43 2.88 -12.20 5.32
N ALA A 44 3.08 -11.22 4.44
CA ALA A 44 4.18 -10.27 4.54
C ALA A 44 3.85 -9.18 5.56
N LEU A 45 4.80 -8.85 6.41
CA LEU A 45 4.67 -7.74 7.35
C LEU A 45 4.92 -6.41 6.61
N VAL A 46 3.91 -5.56 6.57
CA VAL A 46 3.96 -4.22 6.01
C VAL A 46 3.88 -3.22 7.16
N THR A 47 4.67 -2.15 7.06
CA THR A 47 4.70 -1.04 8.02
C THR A 47 4.37 0.26 7.33
N ALA A 48 3.58 1.09 8.01
CA ALA A 48 3.31 2.46 7.62
C ALA A 48 3.78 3.43 8.72
N THR A 49 4.63 4.38 8.34
CA THR A 49 5.20 5.39 9.25
C THR A 49 4.90 6.78 8.74
N LEU A 50 4.31 7.63 9.60
CA LEU A 50 4.09 9.03 9.29
C LEU A 50 5.42 9.80 9.38
N LEU A 51 5.81 10.45 8.29
CA LEU A 51 7.06 11.19 8.23
C LEU A 51 6.95 12.57 8.90
N GLY A 52 8.00 12.97 9.62
CA GLY A 52 8.10 14.30 10.23
C GLY A 52 7.28 14.48 11.51
N ALA A 53 6.62 13.44 12.00
CA ALA A 53 5.92 13.43 13.28
C ALA A 53 6.47 12.33 14.19
N ALA A 54 6.44 12.55 15.51
CA ALA A 54 6.63 11.48 16.48
C ALA A 54 5.33 10.66 16.53
N ALA A 55 5.17 9.73 15.59
CA ALA A 55 4.04 8.81 15.52
C ALA A 55 4.53 7.38 15.69
N ASN A 56 3.68 6.53 16.26
CA ASN A 56 3.92 5.10 16.29
C ASN A 56 3.73 4.53 14.88
N ASP A 57 4.55 3.55 14.54
CA ASP A 57 4.39 2.77 13.33
C ASP A 57 3.07 1.98 13.36
N LEU A 58 2.40 1.92 12.22
CA LEU A 58 1.29 1.01 11.99
C LEU A 58 1.81 -0.25 11.32
N HIS A 59 1.28 -1.41 11.70
CA HIS A 59 1.69 -2.69 11.14
C HIS A 59 0.48 -3.48 10.66
N ALA A 60 0.60 -4.11 9.50
CA ALA A 60 -0.39 -5.03 8.96
C ALA A 60 0.30 -6.20 8.27
N ARG A 61 -0.31 -7.38 8.31
CA ARG A 61 0.09 -8.52 7.49
C ARG A 61 -0.76 -8.56 6.23
N THR A 62 -0.14 -8.87 5.10
CA THR A 62 -0.89 -9.05 3.85
C THR A 62 -1.80 -10.27 3.92
N ASP A 63 -3.00 -10.13 3.38
CA ASP A 63 -3.97 -11.23 3.26
C ASP A 63 -3.55 -12.25 2.19
N LYS A 64 -4.38 -13.28 1.97
CA LYS A 64 -4.16 -14.29 0.91
C LYS A 64 -4.10 -13.74 -0.52
N HIS A 65 -4.51 -12.49 -0.71
CA HIS A 65 -4.47 -11.75 -1.96
C HIS A 65 -3.34 -10.72 -1.98
N GLY A 66 -2.40 -10.78 -1.04
CA GLY A 66 -1.25 -9.87 -0.99
C GLY A 66 -1.61 -8.46 -0.54
N ARG A 67 -2.78 -8.23 0.08
CA ARG A 67 -3.23 -6.89 0.44
C ARG A 67 -3.02 -6.56 1.90
N ALA A 68 -2.46 -5.38 2.15
CA ALA A 68 -2.40 -4.76 3.48
C ALA A 68 -3.24 -3.48 3.49
N THR A 69 -4.07 -3.30 4.52
CA THR A 69 -4.91 -2.12 4.69
C THR A 69 -4.53 -1.40 5.96
N PHE A 70 -4.37 -0.08 5.87
CA PHE A 70 -4.07 0.79 7.00
C PHE A 70 -5.11 1.89 7.10
N ASN A 71 -5.42 2.29 8.32
CA ASN A 71 -6.18 3.51 8.57
C ASN A 71 -5.21 4.68 8.74
N LEU A 72 -5.04 5.49 7.69
CA LEU A 72 -4.06 6.59 7.62
C LEU A 72 -4.72 7.94 7.95
N GLN A 73 -5.37 8.04 9.11
CA GLN A 73 -6.18 9.21 9.52
C GLN A 73 -5.39 10.52 9.59
N ALA A 74 -4.10 10.44 9.90
CA ALA A 74 -3.27 11.63 10.00
C ALA A 74 -2.88 12.11 8.60
N ALA A 75 -3.20 13.38 8.32
CA ALA A 75 -2.73 14.05 7.12
C ALA A 75 -1.20 14.16 7.13
N GLY A 76 -0.58 13.87 5.99
CA GLY A 76 0.87 13.97 5.82
C GLY A 76 1.42 12.91 4.88
N ALA A 77 2.75 12.86 4.77
CA ALA A 77 3.44 11.87 3.97
C ALA A 77 3.67 10.60 4.79
N TRP A 78 3.16 9.49 4.30
CA TRP A 78 3.38 8.17 4.88
C TRP A 78 4.43 7.42 4.09
N ARG A 79 5.39 6.80 4.77
CA ARG A 79 6.29 5.81 4.16
C ARG A 79 5.72 4.42 4.40
N ILE A 80 5.56 3.66 3.33
CA ILE A 80 5.10 2.27 3.37
C ILE A 80 6.28 1.38 2.99
N TRP A 81 6.56 0.34 3.77
CA TRP A 81 7.61 -0.63 3.46
C TRP A 81 7.29 -2.02 3.99
N LEU A 82 7.95 -3.01 3.40
CA LEU A 82 7.91 -4.40 3.86
C LEU A 82 9.05 -4.67 4.84
N ILE A 83 8.76 -5.46 5.87
CA ILE A 83 9.73 -5.97 6.83
C ILE A 83 9.86 -7.48 6.62
N GLY A 84 11.03 -7.94 6.18
CA GLY A 84 11.30 -9.37 6.05
C GLY A 84 12.48 -9.68 5.16
N ARG A 85 12.87 -10.97 5.17
CA ARG A 85 13.78 -11.55 4.18
C ARG A 85 12.88 -12.22 3.14
N LEU A 86 12.89 -11.69 1.91
CA LEU A 86 12.18 -12.24 0.75
C LEU A 86 12.95 -13.43 0.15
#